data_AF-A0A660UKC3-F1
#
_entry.id   AF-A0A660UKC3-F1
#
_cell.length_a   1.000
_cell.length_b   1.000
_cell.length_c   1.000
_cell.angle_alpha   90.00
_cell.angle_beta   90.00
_cell.angle_gamma   90.00
#
_symmetry.space_group_name_H-M   'P 1'
#
loop_
_entity.id
_entity.type
_entity.pdbx_description
1 polymer ?
#
loop_
_entity_poly.entity_id
_entity_poly.type
_entity_poly.pdbx_seq_one_letter_code
_entity_poly.pdbx_strand_id
1 'polypeptide(L)'
;MRGMLDKLREYFLRRDDVAFAFLFGSQARGEARPGSDVDVAVYFHPKRRRPIEFEEEVYYEGEDEIWADLEEILGKEVDLLVRAPAVVADSAIRGKPIIIKDPGLYIDFMLVVTSEAIDFREMLKRDFLEKLRYERSRGSPAPLSQLKSSIEGASKDPPDRSGVQRNSQ
;
A
#
# COMPACT_ATOMS: atom_id res chain seq x y z
N MET A 1 -4.60 -6.11 -16.71
CA MET A 1 -4.90 -6.46 -15.31
C MET A 1 -5.15 -7.95 -15.11
N ARG A 2 -6.10 -8.59 -15.83
CA ARG A 2 -6.37 -10.04 -15.71
C ARG A 2 -5.10 -10.90 -15.92
N GLY A 3 -4.39 -10.71 -17.03
CA GLY A 3 -3.15 -11.47 -17.30
C GLY A 3 -1.99 -11.24 -16.33
N MET A 4 -1.94 -10.10 -15.63
CA MET A 4 -0.94 -9.88 -14.56
C MET A 4 -1.29 -10.71 -13.33
N LEU A 5 -2.55 -10.64 -12.90
CA LEU A 5 -3.03 -11.39 -11.75
C LEU A 5 -2.92 -12.91 -11.97
N ASP A 6 -3.13 -13.36 -13.21
CA ASP A 6 -3.00 -14.78 -13.57
C ASP A 6 -1.54 -15.26 -13.45
N LYS A 7 -0.56 -14.47 -13.95
CA LYS A 7 0.87 -14.76 -13.77
C LYS A 7 1.28 -14.83 -12.30
N LEU A 8 0.84 -13.85 -11.51
CA LEU A 8 1.09 -13.81 -10.07
C LEU A 8 0.48 -15.03 -9.37
N ARG A 9 -0.77 -15.39 -9.71
CA ARG A 9 -1.39 -16.60 -9.18
C ARG A 9 -0.59 -17.85 -9.49
N GLU A 10 -0.18 -18.01 -10.74
CA GLU A 10 0.57 -19.18 -11.18
C GLU A 10 1.88 -19.33 -10.40
N TYR A 11 2.58 -18.21 -10.18
CA TYR A 11 3.78 -18.16 -9.35
C TYR A 11 3.51 -18.56 -7.90
N PHE A 12 2.60 -17.85 -7.22
CA PHE A 12 2.35 -18.08 -5.79
C PHE A 12 1.68 -19.41 -5.49
N LEU A 13 0.99 -20.03 -6.45
CA LEU A 13 0.46 -21.39 -6.28
C LEU A 13 1.59 -22.41 -6.06
N ARG A 14 2.77 -22.21 -6.65
CA ARG A 14 3.94 -23.09 -6.50
C ARG A 14 4.77 -22.83 -5.22
N ARG A 15 4.48 -21.74 -4.50
CA ARG A 15 5.20 -21.34 -3.28
C ARG A 15 4.52 -21.87 -2.02
N ASP A 16 4.96 -23.02 -1.51
CA ASP A 16 4.35 -23.67 -0.32
C ASP A 16 4.64 -22.95 0.99
N ASP A 17 5.66 -22.08 0.99
CA ASP A 17 6.03 -21.21 2.09
C ASP A 17 5.08 -20.00 2.27
N VAL A 18 4.26 -19.67 1.25
CA VAL A 18 3.32 -18.54 1.29
C VAL A 18 1.92 -18.99 1.67
N ALA A 19 1.33 -18.35 2.70
CA ALA A 19 -0.04 -18.61 3.14
C ALA A 19 -1.08 -17.83 2.33
N PHE A 20 -0.81 -16.56 2.04
CA PHE A 20 -1.65 -15.71 1.21
C PHE A 20 -0.87 -14.52 0.63
N ALA A 21 -1.38 -13.98 -0.47
CA ALA A 21 -0.78 -12.82 -1.14
C ALA A 21 -1.85 -11.94 -1.77
N PHE A 22 -1.60 -10.63 -1.79
CA PHE A 22 -2.52 -9.61 -2.27
C PHE A 22 -1.81 -8.64 -3.20
N LEU A 23 -2.46 -8.29 -4.31
CA LEU A 23 -2.11 -7.12 -5.10
C LEU A 23 -2.79 -5.92 -4.47
N PHE A 24 -2.06 -4.88 -4.12
CA PHE A 24 -2.63 -3.67 -3.53
C PHE A 24 -2.19 -2.42 -4.29
N GLY A 25 -2.26 -1.27 -3.62
CA GLY A 25 -1.81 0.00 -4.18
C GLY A 25 -2.52 0.43 -5.46
N SER A 26 -1.80 1.15 -6.31
CA SER A 26 -2.37 1.85 -7.47
C SER A 26 -2.92 0.88 -8.52
N GLN A 27 -2.26 -0.27 -8.70
CA GLN A 27 -2.67 -1.33 -9.63
C GLN A 27 -3.99 -1.97 -9.19
N ALA A 28 -4.16 -2.23 -7.90
CA ALA A 28 -5.39 -2.80 -7.37
C ALA A 28 -6.56 -1.83 -7.51
N ARG A 29 -6.36 -0.53 -7.25
CA ARG A 29 -7.39 0.52 -7.36
C ARG A 29 -7.74 0.92 -8.79
N GLY A 30 -6.91 0.57 -9.77
CA GLY A 30 -7.11 0.97 -11.17
C GLY A 30 -6.67 2.42 -11.45
N GLU A 31 -5.81 2.97 -10.59
CA GLU A 31 -5.30 4.35 -10.66
C GLU A 31 -3.86 4.40 -11.17
N ALA A 32 -3.28 3.24 -11.52
CA ALA A 32 -1.91 3.11 -12.00
C ALA A 32 -1.67 3.91 -13.29
N ARG A 33 -0.55 4.62 -13.34
CA ARG A 33 -0.09 5.41 -14.48
C ARG A 33 0.99 4.64 -15.26
N PRO A 34 1.37 5.07 -16.48
CA PRO A 34 2.57 4.56 -17.11
C PRO A 34 3.78 4.74 -16.18
N GLY A 35 4.51 3.67 -15.91
CA GLY A 35 5.65 3.66 -14.98
C GLY A 35 5.30 3.39 -13.52
N SER A 36 4.02 3.22 -13.14
CA SER A 36 3.69 2.77 -11.79
C SER A 36 4.25 1.37 -11.51
N ASP A 37 4.83 1.25 -10.33
CA ASP A 37 5.20 0.02 -9.64
C ASP A 37 4.00 -0.92 -9.43
N VAL A 38 4.31 -2.13 -8.97
CA VAL A 38 3.33 -3.14 -8.62
C VAL A 38 3.50 -3.48 -7.14
N ASP A 39 2.57 -3.01 -6.32
CA ASP A 39 2.56 -3.30 -4.89
C ASP A 39 1.99 -4.70 -4.61
N VAL A 40 2.81 -5.60 -4.05
CA VAL A 40 2.42 -6.98 -3.72
C VAL A 40 2.69 -7.24 -2.25
N ALA A 41 1.65 -7.63 -1.51
CA ALA A 41 1.78 -8.04 -0.13
C ALA A 41 1.78 -9.58 -0.02
N VAL A 42 2.69 -10.13 0.78
CA VAL A 42 2.87 -11.57 0.97
C VAL A 42 2.90 -11.87 2.46
N TYR A 43 2.18 -12.92 2.86
CA TYR A 43 2.28 -13.45 4.21
C TYR A 43 2.74 -14.91 4.14
N PHE A 44 3.91 -15.18 4.72
CA PHE A 44 4.47 -16.51 4.81
C PHE A 44 3.77 -17.35 5.88
N HIS A 45 3.84 -18.68 5.75
CA HIS A 45 3.48 -19.58 6.83
C HIS A 45 4.39 -19.33 8.05
N PRO A 46 3.86 -18.84 9.17
CA PRO A 46 4.70 -18.48 10.31
C PRO A 46 5.14 -19.74 11.05
N LYS A 47 6.28 -19.67 11.75
CA LYS A 47 6.77 -20.78 12.60
C LYS A 47 5.79 -21.10 13.73
N ARG A 48 5.00 -20.11 14.17
CA ARG A 48 3.93 -20.27 15.15
C ARG A 48 2.68 -19.57 14.64
N ARG A 49 1.52 -20.20 14.81
CA ARG A 49 0.23 -19.59 14.43
C ARG A 49 -0.16 -18.39 15.30
N ARG A 50 0.31 -18.36 16.55
CA ARG A 50 0.04 -17.28 17.50
C ARG A 50 1.31 -16.93 18.30
N PRO A 51 1.54 -15.64 18.61
CA PRO A 51 0.75 -14.48 18.17
C PRO A 51 0.80 -14.28 16.65
N ILE A 52 -0.17 -13.53 16.10
CA ILE A 52 -0.08 -13.12 14.69
C ILE A 52 1.09 -12.17 14.59
N GLU A 53 1.96 -12.47 13.65
CA GLU A 53 3.15 -11.72 13.42
C GLU A 53 2.81 -10.66 12.34
N PHE A 54 2.90 -9.34 12.63
CA PHE A 54 2.65 -8.31 11.61
C PHE A 54 3.72 -7.19 11.60
N GLU A 55 4.39 -6.94 12.73
CA GLU A 55 5.45 -5.92 12.88
C GLU A 55 6.80 -6.47 13.39
N GLU A 56 6.94 -7.78 13.58
CA GLU A 56 8.21 -8.37 14.03
C GLU A 56 9.28 -8.37 12.92
N GLU A 57 10.53 -8.01 13.26
CA GLU A 57 11.71 -8.15 12.40
C GLU A 57 12.09 -9.63 12.27
N VAL A 58 11.39 -10.34 11.37
CA VAL A 58 11.71 -11.71 10.97
C VAL A 58 12.00 -11.70 9.49
N TYR A 59 13.24 -12.03 9.14
CA TYR A 59 13.63 -12.23 7.75
C TYR A 59 13.23 -13.64 7.31
N TYR A 60 12.49 -13.75 6.21
CA TYR A 60 12.16 -15.01 5.57
C TYR A 60 13.14 -15.23 4.42
N GLU A 61 13.82 -16.38 4.40
CA GLU A 61 14.84 -16.69 3.37
C GLU A 61 14.32 -16.54 1.93
N GLY A 62 13.02 -16.74 1.71
CA GLY A 62 12.39 -16.65 0.40
C GLY A 62 11.96 -15.25 -0.03
N GLU A 63 12.16 -14.20 0.76
CA GLU A 63 11.71 -12.84 0.46
C GLU A 63 12.41 -12.24 -0.77
N ASP A 64 13.75 -12.24 -0.79
CA ASP A 64 14.55 -11.71 -1.90
C ASP A 64 14.27 -12.48 -3.20
N GLU A 65 14.08 -13.81 -3.10
CA GLU A 65 13.74 -14.65 -4.25
C GLU A 65 12.36 -14.28 -4.83
N ILE A 66 11.35 -14.10 -3.97
CA ILE A 66 10.04 -13.64 -4.43
C ILE A 66 10.17 -12.29 -5.10
N TRP A 67 10.89 -11.34 -4.50
CA TRP A 67 11.00 -10.01 -5.07
C TRP A 67 11.62 -10.05 -6.48
N ALA A 68 12.77 -10.72 -6.62
CA ALA A 68 13.45 -10.86 -7.91
C ALA A 68 12.59 -11.58 -8.95
N ASP A 69 11.95 -12.69 -8.58
CA ASP A 69 11.07 -13.46 -9.47
C ASP A 69 9.88 -12.60 -9.95
N LEU A 70 9.28 -11.81 -9.05
CA LEU A 70 8.15 -10.96 -9.40
C LEU A 70 8.54 -9.86 -10.38
N GLU A 71 9.69 -9.21 -10.18
CA GLU A 71 10.19 -8.19 -11.12
C GLU A 71 10.47 -8.80 -12.50
N GLU A 72 11.05 -10.00 -12.55
CA GLU A 72 11.29 -10.72 -13.80
C GLU A 72 9.98 -11.09 -14.52
N ILE A 73 9.02 -11.68 -13.79
CA ILE A 73 7.72 -12.12 -14.34
C ILE A 73 6.90 -10.94 -14.90
N LEU A 74 6.99 -9.79 -14.24
CA LEU A 74 6.21 -8.60 -14.53
C LEU A 74 6.90 -7.63 -15.49
N GLY A 75 8.23 -7.64 -15.54
CA GLY A 75 9.03 -6.66 -16.28
C GLY A 75 8.84 -5.24 -15.76
N LYS A 76 8.65 -5.09 -14.45
CA LYS A 76 8.37 -3.83 -13.73
C LYS A 76 8.94 -3.87 -12.34
N GLU A 77 9.19 -2.68 -11.78
CA GLU A 77 9.50 -2.52 -10.35
C GLU A 77 8.33 -3.05 -9.50
N VAL A 78 8.69 -3.80 -8.46
CA VAL A 78 7.75 -4.39 -7.50
C VAL A 78 8.07 -3.85 -6.12
N ASP A 79 7.06 -3.30 -5.43
CA ASP A 79 7.16 -3.02 -4.00
C ASP A 79 6.59 -4.24 -3.25
N LEU A 80 7.49 -5.07 -2.73
CA LEU A 80 7.15 -6.30 -2.01
C LEU A 80 6.99 -5.99 -0.51
N LEU A 81 5.79 -6.26 0.00
CA LEU A 81 5.46 -6.05 1.40
C LEU A 81 5.26 -7.41 2.10
N VAL A 82 6.27 -7.87 2.83
CA VAL A 82 6.17 -9.11 3.61
C VAL A 82 5.60 -8.84 4.99
N ARG A 83 5.98 -7.72 5.61
CA ARG A 83 5.54 -7.26 6.93
C ARG A 83 5.40 -5.76 6.95
N ALA A 84 4.41 -5.27 7.67
CA ALA A 84 4.06 -3.87 7.60
C ALA A 84 3.35 -3.41 8.85
N PRO A 85 3.48 -2.13 9.20
CA PRO A 85 2.62 -1.52 10.20
C PRO A 85 1.16 -1.84 9.93
N ALA A 86 0.37 -2.04 11.00
CA ALA A 86 -1.01 -2.52 10.88
C ALA A 86 -1.86 -1.74 9.87
N VAL A 87 -1.66 -0.43 9.74
CA VAL A 87 -2.38 0.41 8.76
C VAL A 87 -2.06 0.03 7.30
N VAL A 88 -0.80 -0.28 7.02
CA VAL A 88 -0.35 -0.67 5.68
C VAL A 88 -0.86 -2.07 5.36
N ALA A 89 -0.77 -2.99 6.33
CA ALA A 89 -1.33 -4.33 6.18
C ALA A 89 -2.87 -4.30 6.01
N ASP A 90 -3.61 -3.44 6.74
CA ASP A 90 -5.06 -3.21 6.56
C ASP A 90 -5.38 -2.71 5.14
N SER A 91 -4.54 -1.83 4.59
CA SER A 91 -4.65 -1.38 3.20
C SER A 91 -4.40 -2.52 2.20
N ALA A 92 -3.38 -3.33 2.45
CA ALA A 92 -2.99 -4.43 1.56
C ALA A 92 -4.09 -5.49 1.44
N ILE A 93 -4.68 -5.94 2.56
CA ILE A 93 -5.74 -6.96 2.55
C ILE A 93 -7.07 -6.46 1.98
N ARG A 94 -7.28 -5.13 1.89
CA ARG A 94 -8.40 -4.52 1.14
C ARG A 94 -8.18 -4.50 -0.37
N GLY A 95 -6.98 -4.87 -0.82
CA GLY A 95 -6.62 -5.01 -2.22
C GLY A 95 -7.27 -6.22 -2.90
N LYS A 96 -6.67 -6.67 -3.99
CA LYS A 96 -7.12 -7.82 -4.77
C LYS A 96 -6.38 -9.08 -4.32
N PRO A 97 -7.07 -10.12 -3.83
CA PRO A 97 -6.41 -11.37 -3.44
C PRO A 97 -5.79 -12.04 -4.67
N ILE A 98 -4.50 -12.35 -4.59
CA ILE A 98 -3.80 -13.19 -5.56
C ILE A 98 -4.10 -14.65 -5.18
N ILE A 99 -3.69 -15.07 -3.99
CA ILE A 99 -3.97 -16.40 -3.41
C ILE A 99 -4.34 -16.31 -1.94
N ILE A 100 -5.14 -17.27 -1.47
CA ILE A 100 -5.39 -17.54 -0.04
C ILE A 100 -5.38 -19.05 0.14
N LYS A 101 -4.25 -19.59 0.60
CA LYS A 101 -4.03 -21.04 0.79
C LYS A 101 -4.46 -21.51 2.18
N ASP A 102 -4.31 -20.65 3.20
CA ASP A 102 -4.78 -20.89 4.56
C ASP A 102 -5.84 -19.84 4.96
N PRO A 103 -7.14 -20.09 4.70
CA PRO A 103 -8.21 -19.16 5.06
C PRO A 103 -8.31 -18.90 6.57
N GLY A 104 -7.95 -19.88 7.41
CA GLY A 104 -8.01 -19.72 8.87
C GLY A 104 -6.96 -18.74 9.36
N LEU A 105 -5.72 -18.90 8.87
CA LEU A 105 -4.63 -17.96 9.15
C LEU A 105 -4.92 -16.56 8.60
N TYR A 106 -5.52 -16.46 7.41
CA TYR A 106 -5.93 -15.18 6.84
C TYR A 106 -6.99 -14.48 7.71
N ILE A 107 -8.01 -15.19 8.20
CA ILE A 107 -9.03 -14.59 9.07
C ILE A 107 -8.40 -14.12 10.38
N ASP A 108 -7.55 -14.93 11.02
CA ASP A 108 -6.85 -14.54 12.25
C ASP A 108 -5.98 -13.29 12.00
N PHE A 109 -5.24 -13.25 10.89
CA PHE A 109 -4.44 -12.08 10.51
C PHE A 109 -5.30 -10.83 10.29
N MET A 110 -6.37 -10.95 9.49
CA MET A 110 -7.29 -9.86 9.19
C MET A 110 -7.90 -9.27 10.47
N LEU A 111 -8.32 -10.11 11.42
CA LEU A 111 -8.91 -9.63 12.68
C LEU A 111 -7.91 -8.81 13.49
N VAL A 112 -6.67 -9.29 13.63
CA VAL A 112 -5.62 -8.58 14.38
C VAL A 112 -5.27 -7.26 13.70
N VAL A 113 -4.89 -7.31 12.42
CA VAL A 113 -4.41 -6.14 11.68
C VAL A 113 -5.48 -5.05 11.56
N THR A 114 -6.73 -5.42 11.30
CA THR A 114 -7.82 -4.42 11.22
C THR A 114 -8.09 -3.74 12.55
N SER A 115 -8.02 -4.47 13.67
CA SER A 115 -8.17 -3.91 15.02
C SER A 115 -7.05 -2.92 15.32
N GLU A 116 -5.80 -3.34 15.16
CA GLU A 116 -4.61 -2.51 15.40
C GLU A 116 -4.61 -1.24 14.52
N ALA A 117 -5.02 -1.37 13.24
CA ALA A 117 -5.14 -0.24 12.34
C ALA A 117 -6.26 0.74 12.76
N ILE A 118 -7.35 0.27 13.35
CA ILE A 118 -8.40 1.14 13.91
C ILE A 118 -7.85 1.90 15.11
N ASP A 119 -7.24 1.19 16.06
CA ASP A 119 -6.70 1.79 17.28
C ASP A 119 -5.64 2.84 16.96
N PHE A 120 -4.73 2.55 16.04
CA PHE A 120 -3.73 3.49 15.57
C PHE A 120 -4.34 4.74 14.91
N ARG A 121 -5.35 4.56 14.04
CA ARG A 121 -6.04 5.70 13.41
C ARG A 121 -6.78 6.56 14.42
N GLU A 122 -7.36 5.96 15.46
CA GLU A 122 -7.99 6.72 16.54
C GLU A 122 -6.99 7.51 17.37
N MET A 123 -5.86 6.90 17.72
CA MET A 123 -4.76 7.58 18.42
C MET A 123 -4.29 8.80 17.64
N LEU A 124 -3.97 8.63 16.35
CA LEU A 124 -3.53 9.75 15.50
C LEU A 124 -4.55 10.88 15.40
N LYS A 125 -5.85 10.55 15.32
CA LYS A 125 -6.92 11.55 15.31
C LYS A 125 -6.97 12.32 16.63
N ARG A 126 -6.85 11.64 17.78
CA ARG A 126 -6.84 12.28 19.10
C ARG A 126 -5.67 13.25 19.21
N ASP A 127 -4.46 12.79 18.89
CA ASP A 127 -3.24 13.62 18.94
C ASP A 127 -3.33 14.85 18.03
N PHE A 128 -3.86 14.69 16.82
CA PHE A 128 -4.06 15.79 15.89
C PHE A 128 -5.09 16.80 16.42
N LEU A 129 -6.21 16.33 16.98
CA LEU A 129 -7.24 17.19 17.56
C LEU A 129 -6.74 17.94 18.79
N GLU A 130 -5.92 17.31 19.63
CA GLU A 130 -5.31 17.97 20.79
C GLU A 130 -4.34 19.07 20.37
N LYS A 131 -3.48 18.82 19.38
CA LYS A 131 -2.60 19.86 18.80
C LYS A 131 -3.39 21.04 18.27
N LEU A 132 -4.47 20.79 17.53
CA LEU A 132 -5.35 21.85 17.03
C LEU A 132 -6.02 22.66 18.15
N ARG A 133 -6.43 22.01 19.24
CA ARG A 133 -7.00 22.69 20.42
C ARG A 133 -5.95 23.56 21.11
N TYR A 134 -4.74 23.03 21.25
CA TYR A 134 -3.61 23.74 21.84
C TYR A 134 -3.24 25.00 21.04
N GLU A 135 -3.12 24.88 19.72
CA GLU A 135 -2.79 26.01 18.82
C GLU A 135 -3.87 27.10 18.83
N ARG A 136 -5.17 26.71 18.84
CA ARG A 136 -6.28 27.66 19.01
C ARG A 136 -6.24 28.37 20.35
N SER A 137 -5.89 27.66 21.43
CA SER A 137 -5.79 28.25 22.77
C SER A 137 -4.64 29.26 22.91
N ARG A 138 -3.61 29.17 22.05
CA ARG A 138 -2.48 30.11 21.98
C ARG A 138 -2.67 31.29 21.02
N GLY A 139 -3.81 31.37 20.32
CA GLY A 139 -4.11 32.50 19.44
C GLY A 139 -3.33 32.53 18.11
N SER A 140 -2.69 31.44 17.69
CA SER A 140 -2.07 31.37 16.35
C SER A 140 -3.15 31.18 15.27
N PRO A 141 -3.25 32.06 14.25
CA PRO A 141 -4.21 31.88 13.18
C PRO A 141 -3.65 30.94 12.10
N ALA A 142 -4.34 29.81 11.95
CA ALA A 142 -4.53 28.98 10.75
C ALA A 142 -3.51 27.88 10.38
N PRO A 143 -4.08 26.73 9.95
CA PRO A 143 -3.67 26.11 8.68
C PRO A 143 -4.81 25.95 7.66
N LEU A 144 -6.09 26.21 8.01
CA LEU A 144 -7.23 25.97 7.11
C LEU A 144 -7.24 26.88 5.87
N SER A 145 -6.67 28.09 5.96
CA SER A 145 -6.51 28.98 4.79
C SER A 145 -5.42 28.48 3.84
N GLN A 146 -4.34 27.90 4.36
CA GLN A 146 -3.25 27.34 3.55
C GLN A 146 -3.66 26.04 2.86
N LEU A 147 -4.44 25.18 3.52
CA LEU A 147 -4.98 23.97 2.90
C LEU A 147 -5.96 24.29 1.76
N LYS A 148 -6.84 25.30 1.93
CA LYS A 148 -7.77 25.71 0.86
C LYS A 148 -7.04 26.25 -0.37
N SER A 149 -5.98 27.04 -0.20
CA SER A 149 -5.18 27.52 -1.33
C SER A 149 -4.45 26.40 -2.07
N SER A 150 -4.00 25.36 -1.38
CA SER A 150 -3.36 24.19 -2.02
C SER A 150 -4.35 23.30 -2.76
N ILE A 151 -5.60 23.23 -2.31
CA ILE A 151 -6.67 22.45 -2.96
C ILE A 151 -7.26 23.23 -4.15
N GLU A 152 -7.47 24.55 -4.02
CA GLU A 152 -8.00 25.40 -5.10
C GLU A 152 -6.94 25.71 -6.18
N GLY A 153 -5.64 25.75 -5.83
CA GLY A 153 -4.55 25.96 -6.77
C GLY A 153 -4.25 24.76 -7.69
N ALA A 154 -4.65 23.55 -7.29
CA ALA A 154 -4.45 22.32 -8.07
C ALA A 154 -5.57 22.05 -9.11
N SER A 155 -6.62 22.89 -9.15
CA SER A 155 -7.77 22.75 -10.06
C SER A 155 -7.76 23.73 -11.25
N LYS A 156 -6.64 24.42 -11.52
CA LYS A 156 -6.46 25.17 -12.77
C LYS A 156 -5.58 24.37 -13.72
N ASP A 157 -6.18 23.92 -14.81
CA ASP A 157 -5.51 23.23 -15.92
C ASP A 157 -4.23 23.96 -16.36
N PRO A 158 -3.16 23.24 -16.74
CA PRO A 158 -2.01 23.86 -17.39
C PRO A 158 -2.41 24.43 -18.76
N PRO A 159 -1.82 25.57 -19.19
CA PRO A 159 -2.12 26.16 -20.48
C PRO A 159 -1.70 25.21 -21.61
N ASP A 160 -2.58 25.10 -22.61
CA ASP A 160 -2.35 24.42 -23.88
C ASP A 160 -1.01 24.86 -24.49
N ARG A 161 -0.11 23.89 -24.72
CA ARG A 161 1.13 24.09 -25.47
C ARG A 161 0.95 23.62 -26.90
N SER A 162 0.09 24.32 -27.64
CA SER A 162 0.11 24.31 -29.10
C SER A 162 0.77 25.61 -29.59
N GLY A 163 2.02 25.50 -30.08
CA GLY A 163 2.70 26.63 -30.73
C GLY A 163 4.21 26.70 -30.56
N VAL A 164 4.96 25.72 -31.09
CA VAL A 164 6.37 25.96 -31.48
C VAL A 164 6.39 26.24 -32.98
N GLN A 165 6.29 27.52 -33.36
CA GLN A 165 6.72 27.97 -34.67
C GLN A 165 8.25 28.06 -34.66
N ARG A 166 8.89 27.16 -35.41
CA ARG A 166 10.23 27.40 -35.93
C ARG A 166 10.11 28.53 -36.95
N ASN A 167 10.91 29.59 -36.81
CA ASN A 167 11.31 30.38 -37.95
C ASN A 167 12.80 30.68 -37.87
N SER A 168 13.44 30.25 -38.94
CA SER A 168 14.82 30.43 -39.37
C SER A 168 15.19 31.89 -39.60
N GLN A 169 16.41 32.24 -39.20
CA GLN A 169 17.28 33.19 -39.88
C GLN A 169 18.68 32.58 -39.97
#